data_AF-L7LBJ8-F1
#
_entry.id   AF-L7LBJ8-F1
#
_cell.length_a   1.000
_cell.length_b   1.000
_cell.length_c   1.000
_cell.angle_alpha   90.00
_cell.angle_beta   90.00
_cell.angle_gamma   90.00
#
_symmetry.space_group_name_H-M   'P 1'
#
loop_
_entity.id
_entity.type
_entity.pdbx_description
1 polymer ?
#
loop_
_entity_poly.entity_id
_entity_poly.type
_entity_poly.pdbx_seq_one_letter_code
_entity_poly.pdbx_strand_id
1 'polypeptide(L)'
;MLAQIAVIPSAPLLVPELAGPAATDTEPVRAAVLAAGNRLAQASGQWIAVGVGTGDHCAVSGDFGAYGVPVPIRLPHPSESTAPPPLSMLLAGWLAGQSRPQPSSVSPVIVDPETTPAAAGALGADLAAITASAEQNIGLLVVADGATALSPAAPGGGERASAWALQRRIDAAVAAVDPDGLSRLPVDECATEGVETRAAWQVLAGVLSSLPPMTSRVGYAAAPFGVGYTVATLQPVGTP
;
A
#
# COMPACT_ATOMS: atom_id res chain seq x y z
N MET A 1 5.66 -2.48 19.48
CA MET A 1 4.18 -2.38 19.31
C MET A 1 3.85 -1.71 17.99
N LEU A 2 2.74 -2.06 17.33
CA LEU A 2 2.28 -1.32 16.13
C LEU A 2 1.74 0.06 16.54
N ALA A 3 2.27 1.12 15.94
CA ALA A 3 1.85 2.50 16.21
C ALA A 3 0.77 2.98 15.24
N GLN A 4 0.92 2.68 13.95
CA GLN A 4 0.03 3.17 12.89
C GLN A 4 0.18 2.32 11.63
N ILE A 5 -0.89 2.21 10.85
CA ILE A 5 -0.86 1.70 9.48
C ILE A 5 -1.15 2.86 8.52
N ALA A 6 -0.44 2.94 7.41
CA ALA A 6 -0.82 3.76 6.25
C ALA A 6 -1.07 2.85 5.05
N VAL A 7 -2.13 3.12 4.30
CA VAL A 7 -2.45 2.47 3.03
C VAL A 7 -2.25 3.51 1.93
N ILE A 8 -1.49 3.17 0.89
CA ILE A 8 -1.25 4.04 -0.28
C ILE A 8 -1.38 3.24 -1.59
N PRO A 9 -1.73 3.89 -2.71
CA PRO A 9 -1.71 3.28 -4.04
C PRO A 9 -0.30 2.90 -4.50
N SER A 10 -0.22 1.90 -5.39
CA SER A 10 1.01 1.48 -6.08
C SER A 10 1.18 2.17 -7.45
N ALA A 11 0.79 3.44 -7.57
CA ALA A 11 0.77 4.17 -8.83
C ALA A 11 2.03 5.04 -9.07
N PRO A 12 2.84 4.82 -10.13
CA PRO A 12 4.05 5.62 -10.40
C PRO A 12 3.77 7.11 -10.60
N LEU A 13 2.59 7.46 -11.12
CA LEU A 13 2.15 8.84 -11.33
C LEU A 13 2.07 9.69 -10.05
N LEU A 14 2.17 9.06 -8.87
CA LEU A 14 2.32 9.74 -7.58
C LEU A 14 3.68 10.43 -7.43
N VAL A 15 4.66 10.08 -8.26
CA VAL A 15 5.97 10.74 -8.32
C VAL A 15 5.88 11.93 -9.29
N PRO A 16 6.16 13.18 -8.87
CA PRO A 16 5.92 14.38 -9.68
C PRO A 16 6.62 14.34 -11.03
N GLU A 17 7.83 13.83 -11.04
CA GLU A 17 8.70 13.74 -12.22
C GLU A 17 8.20 12.73 -13.26
N LEU A 18 7.35 11.77 -12.84
CA LEU A 18 6.71 10.80 -13.73
C LEU A 18 5.35 11.29 -14.23
N ALA A 19 4.79 12.31 -13.57
CA ALA A 19 3.55 12.93 -13.99
C ALA A 19 3.84 13.97 -15.09
N GLY A 20 3.05 13.97 -16.16
CA GLY A 20 3.16 15.02 -17.19
C GLY A 20 2.89 16.41 -16.57
N PRO A 21 3.47 17.49 -17.11
CA PRO A 21 3.34 18.85 -16.55
C PRO A 21 1.91 19.39 -16.46
N ALA A 22 0.93 18.71 -17.08
CA ALA A 22 -0.50 19.02 -17.03
C ALA A 22 -1.33 18.04 -16.18
N ALA A 23 -0.71 17.10 -15.47
CA ALA A 23 -1.39 16.03 -14.73
C ALA A 23 -1.93 16.52 -13.37
N THR A 24 -2.72 17.60 -13.35
CA THR A 24 -3.31 18.17 -12.13
C THR A 24 -4.19 17.19 -11.36
N ASP A 25 -4.75 16.19 -12.05
CA ASP A 25 -5.62 15.18 -11.46
C ASP A 25 -4.89 14.23 -10.50
N THR A 26 -3.56 14.22 -10.53
CA THR A 26 -2.71 13.46 -9.60
C THR A 26 -2.51 14.16 -8.25
N GLU A 27 -2.70 15.49 -8.19
CA GLU A 27 -2.34 16.27 -7.01
C GLU A 27 -3.14 15.89 -5.75
N PRO A 28 -4.48 15.69 -5.82
CA PRO A 28 -5.25 15.32 -4.64
C PRO A 28 -4.82 13.97 -4.04
N VAL A 29 -4.54 12.96 -4.88
CA VAL A 29 -4.09 11.64 -4.40
C VAL A 29 -2.65 11.72 -3.87
N ARG A 30 -1.77 12.46 -4.54
CA ARG A 30 -0.38 12.68 -4.11
C ARG A 30 -0.32 13.37 -2.76
N ALA A 31 -1.09 14.44 -2.57
CA ALA A 31 -1.18 15.17 -1.30
C ALA A 31 -1.68 14.26 -0.17
N ALA A 32 -2.67 13.40 -0.45
CA ALA A 32 -3.15 12.42 0.53
C ALA A 32 -2.07 11.38 0.89
N VAL A 33 -1.33 10.86 -0.08
CA VAL A 33 -0.22 9.92 0.13
C VAL A 33 0.88 10.54 0.99
N LEU A 34 1.31 11.76 0.66
CA LEU A 34 2.30 12.50 1.44
C LEU A 34 1.82 12.77 2.87
N ALA A 35 0.54 13.11 3.05
CA ALA A 35 -0.04 13.30 4.37
C ALA A 35 -0.10 11.98 5.18
N ALA A 36 -0.36 10.85 4.54
CA ALA A 36 -0.35 9.53 5.17
C ALA A 36 1.07 9.12 5.59
N GLY A 37 2.06 9.28 4.71
CA GLY A 37 3.47 9.01 5.02
C GLY A 37 4.01 9.89 6.15
N ASN A 38 3.68 11.19 6.14
CA ASN A 38 4.04 12.08 7.25
C ASN A 38 3.40 11.65 8.57
N ARG A 39 2.13 11.24 8.59
CA ARG A 39 1.51 10.70 9.81
C ARG A 39 2.23 9.45 10.30
N LEU A 40 2.52 8.51 9.40
CA LEU A 40 3.25 7.28 9.71
C LEU A 40 4.64 7.57 10.29
N ALA A 41 5.36 8.54 9.71
CA ALA A 41 6.69 8.95 10.15
C ALA A 41 6.69 9.58 11.55
N GLN A 42 5.64 10.33 11.88
CA GLN A 42 5.47 10.92 13.21
C GLN A 42 5.14 9.85 14.26
N ALA A 43 4.45 8.77 13.87
CA ALA A 43 4.14 7.66 14.75
C ALA A 43 5.32 6.71 14.99
N SER A 44 6.16 6.50 13.97
CA SER A 44 7.39 5.71 14.10
C SER A 44 8.42 6.00 13.00
N GLY A 45 9.71 5.96 13.36
CA GLY A 45 10.83 5.93 12.42
C GLY A 45 11.22 4.53 11.91
N GLN A 46 10.59 3.46 12.43
CA GLN A 46 10.79 2.07 12.02
C GLN A 46 9.57 1.61 11.23
N TRP A 47 9.71 1.40 9.93
CA TRP A 47 8.62 0.97 9.06
C TRP A 47 8.78 -0.48 8.60
N ILE A 48 7.66 -1.17 8.47
CA ILE A 48 7.53 -2.36 7.62
C ILE A 48 6.69 -1.95 6.41
N ALA A 49 7.17 -2.18 5.20
CA ALA A 49 6.45 -1.89 3.96
C ALA A 49 5.99 -3.20 3.30
N VAL A 50 4.67 -3.40 3.21
CA VAL A 50 4.04 -4.54 2.55
C VAL A 50 3.55 -4.13 1.18
N GLY A 51 3.90 -4.90 0.16
CA GLY A 51 3.34 -4.72 -1.17
C GLY A 51 3.65 -5.89 -2.07
N VAL A 52 3.00 -5.94 -3.24
CA VAL A 52 3.22 -7.04 -4.18
C VAL A 52 4.47 -6.85 -5.02
N GLY A 53 5.08 -7.95 -5.44
CA GLY A 53 6.26 -7.97 -6.29
C GLY A 53 6.80 -9.38 -6.51
N THR A 54 7.85 -9.49 -7.32
CA THR A 54 8.53 -10.75 -7.57
C THR A 54 9.73 -10.93 -6.63
N GLY A 55 9.86 -12.11 -6.03
CA GLY A 55 10.93 -12.41 -5.08
C GLY A 55 10.61 -11.95 -3.67
N ASP A 56 11.48 -12.30 -2.72
CA ASP A 56 11.33 -12.07 -1.28
C ASP A 56 12.26 -10.97 -0.74
N HIS A 57 13.29 -10.60 -1.51
CA HIS A 57 14.28 -9.58 -1.15
C HIS A 57 14.57 -8.63 -2.32
N CYS A 58 14.85 -7.37 -2.01
CA CYS A 58 15.30 -6.39 -3.00
C CYS A 58 16.55 -5.62 -2.53
N ALA A 59 17.15 -4.89 -3.47
CA ALA A 59 18.23 -3.95 -3.20
C ALA A 59 17.76 -2.75 -2.37
N VAL A 60 18.69 -2.13 -1.65
CA VAL A 60 18.46 -0.94 -0.82
C VAL A 60 18.27 0.35 -1.63
N SER A 61 18.49 0.29 -2.94
CA SER A 61 18.37 1.40 -3.88
C SER A 61 17.77 0.93 -5.19
N GLY A 62 17.02 1.81 -5.83
CA GLY A 62 16.43 1.61 -7.16
C GLY A 62 16.03 2.95 -7.74
N ASP A 63 15.37 2.92 -8.89
CA ASP A 63 14.83 4.11 -9.53
C ASP A 63 13.56 3.77 -10.33
N PHE A 64 12.84 4.82 -10.74
CA PHE A 64 11.62 4.69 -11.53
C PHE A 64 11.87 4.65 -13.06
N GLY A 65 13.08 4.34 -13.52
CA GLY A 65 13.45 4.38 -14.94
C GLY A 65 12.57 3.49 -15.82
N ALA A 66 12.14 2.34 -15.30
CA ALA A 66 11.17 1.46 -15.96
C ALA A 66 9.78 2.09 -16.20
N TYR A 67 9.49 3.20 -15.52
CA TYR A 67 8.22 3.94 -15.57
C TYR A 67 8.36 5.31 -16.26
N GLY A 68 9.53 5.62 -16.84
CA GLY A 68 9.74 6.76 -17.72
C GLY A 68 10.92 7.66 -17.34
N VAL A 69 11.15 7.89 -16.03
CA VAL A 69 12.24 8.77 -15.55
C VAL A 69 12.96 8.09 -14.39
N PRO A 70 14.31 8.01 -14.40
CA PRO A 70 15.09 7.35 -13.35
C PRO A 70 15.21 8.24 -12.10
N VAL A 71 14.08 8.46 -11.41
CA VAL A 71 14.06 9.13 -10.11
C VAL A 71 14.62 8.16 -9.08
N PRO A 72 15.79 8.45 -8.46
CA PRO A 72 16.41 7.52 -7.53
C PRO A 72 15.68 7.50 -6.19
N ILE A 73 15.60 6.31 -5.58
CA ILE A 73 15.10 6.13 -4.22
C ILE A 73 16.10 5.36 -3.36
N ARG A 74 15.89 5.42 -2.05
CA ARG A 74 16.59 4.61 -1.06
C ARG A 74 15.57 3.98 -0.12
N LEU A 75 15.71 2.68 0.11
CA LEU A 75 14.99 1.91 1.11
C LEU A 75 15.98 1.58 2.22
N PRO A 76 15.95 2.30 3.36
CA PRO A 76 16.90 2.07 4.43
C PRO A 76 16.59 0.74 5.14
N HIS A 77 17.18 -0.36 4.67
CA HIS A 77 17.17 -1.66 5.34
C HIS A 77 18.49 -2.39 5.10
N PRO A 78 18.87 -3.35 5.95
CA PRO A 78 19.98 -4.25 5.65
C PRO A 78 19.58 -5.18 4.49
N SER A 79 20.41 -5.25 3.44
CA SER A 79 20.27 -6.23 2.35
C SER A 79 21.54 -6.28 1.51
N GLU A 80 21.86 -7.50 1.06
CA GLU A 80 22.92 -7.77 0.07
C GLU A 80 22.34 -8.09 -1.32
N SER A 81 21.00 -8.09 -1.46
CA SER A 81 20.34 -8.37 -2.73
C SER A 81 20.65 -7.28 -3.76
N THR A 82 20.89 -7.71 -5.00
CA THR A 82 21.06 -6.83 -6.16
C THR A 82 19.80 -6.74 -7.01
N ALA A 83 18.74 -7.47 -6.65
CA ALA A 83 17.48 -7.45 -7.37
C ALA A 83 16.81 -6.07 -7.24
N PRO A 84 16.34 -5.46 -8.35
CA PRO A 84 15.71 -4.14 -8.28
C PRO A 84 14.44 -4.20 -7.41
N PRO A 85 14.15 -3.17 -6.60
CA PRO A 85 12.90 -3.11 -5.85
C PRO A 85 11.68 -3.16 -6.77
N PRO A 86 10.62 -3.93 -6.43
CA PRO A 86 9.35 -3.84 -7.16
C PRO A 86 8.73 -2.45 -6.95
N LEU A 87 7.76 -2.09 -7.80
CA LEU A 87 7.11 -0.77 -7.76
C LEU A 87 6.58 -0.39 -6.37
N SER A 88 6.00 -1.37 -5.67
CA SER A 88 5.51 -1.18 -4.30
C SER A 88 6.61 -0.67 -3.36
N MET A 89 7.81 -1.23 -3.47
CA MET A 89 8.97 -0.82 -2.67
C MET A 89 9.61 0.47 -3.20
N LEU A 90 9.59 0.73 -4.51
CA LEU A 90 10.00 2.04 -5.05
C LEU A 90 9.13 3.17 -4.46
N LEU A 91 7.82 2.97 -4.38
CA LEU A 91 6.90 3.95 -3.78
C LEU A 91 7.07 4.06 -2.27
N ALA A 92 7.33 2.96 -1.57
CA ALA A 92 7.66 2.99 -0.14
C ALA A 92 8.93 3.81 0.13
N GLY A 93 10.00 3.58 -0.65
CA GLY A 93 11.26 4.33 -0.55
C GLY A 93 11.11 5.81 -0.93
N TRP A 94 10.34 6.10 -1.99
CA TRP A 94 9.99 7.47 -2.37
C TRP A 94 9.25 8.18 -1.23
N LEU A 95 8.17 7.59 -0.71
CA LEU A 95 7.37 8.18 0.36
C LEU A 95 8.20 8.41 1.63
N ALA A 96 9.07 7.46 1.99
CA ALA A 96 10.01 7.59 3.09
C ALA A 96 10.93 8.82 2.90
N GLY A 97 11.50 8.99 1.70
CA GLY A 97 12.33 10.15 1.35
C GLY A 97 11.59 11.50 1.41
N GLN A 98 10.28 11.49 1.14
CA GLN A 98 9.42 12.67 1.21
C GLN A 98 8.91 12.99 2.62
N SER A 99 8.94 12.02 3.53
CA SER A 99 8.33 12.15 4.87
C SER A 99 9.24 12.88 5.85
N ARG A 100 8.64 13.59 6.82
CA ARG A 100 9.35 14.33 7.89
C ARG A 100 8.77 13.97 9.27
N PRO A 101 9.60 13.46 10.21
CA PRO A 101 11.00 13.07 10.04
C PRO A 101 11.15 11.94 9.00
N GLN A 102 12.33 11.79 8.42
CA GLN A 102 12.60 10.65 7.55
C GLN A 102 12.72 9.38 8.41
N PRO A 103 12.02 8.27 8.09
CA PRO A 103 12.16 7.03 8.84
C PRO A 103 13.60 6.51 8.74
N SER A 104 14.12 5.99 9.85
CA SER A 104 15.47 5.43 9.92
C SER A 104 15.56 4.02 9.37
N SER A 105 14.42 3.31 9.25
CA SER A 105 14.34 1.98 8.65
C SER A 105 13.02 1.77 7.89
N VAL A 106 13.08 1.07 6.75
CA VAL A 106 11.93 0.61 5.97
C VAL A 106 12.17 -0.83 5.52
N SER A 107 11.71 -1.79 6.31
CA SER A 107 11.87 -3.23 6.02
C SER A 107 10.83 -3.70 5.00
N PRO A 108 11.24 -4.22 3.82
CA PRO A 108 10.33 -4.68 2.79
C PRO A 108 9.73 -6.05 3.13
N VAL A 109 8.44 -6.22 2.83
CA VAL A 109 7.72 -7.49 2.81
C VAL A 109 7.06 -7.59 1.44
N ILE A 110 7.72 -8.32 0.55
CA ILE A 110 7.29 -8.48 -0.84
C ILE A 110 6.42 -9.73 -0.91
N VAL A 111 5.19 -9.56 -1.38
CA VAL A 111 4.19 -10.63 -1.47
C VAL A 111 4.01 -11.02 -2.92
N ASP A 112 4.10 -12.31 -3.22
CA ASP A 112 3.80 -12.79 -4.57
C ASP A 112 2.33 -12.48 -4.92
N PRO A 113 2.03 -11.88 -6.09
CA PRO A 113 0.66 -11.56 -6.51
C PRO A 113 -0.31 -12.76 -6.48
N GLU A 114 0.21 -13.98 -6.70
CA GLU A 114 -0.54 -15.24 -6.73
C GLU A 114 -0.66 -15.89 -5.34
N THR A 115 -0.14 -15.26 -4.29
CA THR A 115 -0.23 -15.76 -2.91
C THR A 115 -1.69 -16.05 -2.55
N THR A 116 -1.97 -17.27 -2.10
CA THR A 116 -3.35 -17.67 -1.75
C THR A 116 -3.92 -16.79 -0.62
N PRO A 117 -5.24 -16.57 -0.55
CA PRO A 117 -5.86 -15.80 0.52
C PRO A 117 -5.47 -16.26 1.94
N ALA A 118 -5.39 -17.57 2.15
CA ALA A 118 -4.99 -18.14 3.44
C ALA A 118 -3.53 -17.82 3.79
N ALA A 119 -2.61 -17.93 2.83
CA ALA A 119 -1.20 -17.61 3.04
C ALA A 119 -0.98 -16.11 3.28
N ALA A 120 -1.70 -15.24 2.54
CA ALA A 120 -1.66 -13.79 2.76
C ALA A 120 -2.18 -13.43 4.16
N GLY A 121 -3.29 -14.02 4.59
CA GLY A 121 -3.82 -13.82 5.94
C GLY A 121 -2.86 -14.29 7.03
N ALA A 122 -2.22 -15.46 6.86
CA ALA A 122 -1.22 -15.98 7.79
C ALA A 122 0.00 -15.04 7.90
N LEU A 123 0.52 -14.57 6.77
CA LEU A 123 1.60 -13.57 6.76
C LEU A 123 1.20 -12.30 7.51
N GLY A 124 -0.05 -11.84 7.35
CA GLY A 124 -0.57 -10.71 8.11
C GLY A 124 -0.59 -10.95 9.63
N ALA A 125 -0.99 -12.15 10.07
CA ALA A 125 -0.96 -12.53 11.48
C ALA A 125 0.47 -12.57 12.04
N ASP A 126 1.43 -13.07 11.26
CA ASP A 126 2.84 -13.08 11.62
C ASP A 126 3.39 -11.66 11.79
N LEU A 127 3.04 -10.73 10.89
CA LEU A 127 3.39 -9.32 11.00
C LEU A 127 2.78 -8.67 12.25
N ALA A 128 1.54 -9.00 12.61
CA ALA A 128 0.94 -8.53 13.84
C ALA A 128 1.72 -9.04 15.07
N ALA A 129 2.14 -10.30 15.09
CA ALA A 129 2.96 -10.85 16.17
C ALA A 129 4.35 -10.18 16.28
N ILE A 130 5.01 -9.95 15.14
CA ILE A 130 6.28 -9.21 15.07
C ILE A 130 6.12 -7.80 15.64
N THR A 131 5.08 -7.09 15.21
CA THR A 131 4.86 -5.71 15.67
C THR A 131 4.46 -5.64 17.15
N ALA A 132 3.70 -6.62 17.66
CA ALA A 132 3.33 -6.72 19.08
C ALA A 132 4.55 -6.95 19.99
N SER A 133 5.51 -7.76 19.55
CA SER A 133 6.72 -8.10 20.31
C SER A 133 7.87 -7.09 20.16
N ALA A 134 7.79 -6.15 19.22
CA ALA A 134 8.84 -5.17 18.98
C ALA A 134 9.01 -4.19 20.15
N GLU A 135 10.26 -3.98 20.57
CA GLU A 135 10.65 -3.02 21.61
C GLU A 135 10.35 -1.57 21.21
N GLN A 136 10.54 -1.26 19.93
CA GLN A 136 10.21 0.05 19.36
C GLN A 136 8.82 0.02 18.71
N ASN A 137 8.23 1.20 18.62
CA ASN A 137 7.01 1.39 17.84
C ASN A 137 7.30 1.09 16.36
N ILE A 138 6.42 0.37 15.68
CA ILE A 138 6.52 0.07 14.25
C ILE A 138 5.36 0.73 13.51
N GLY A 139 5.66 1.41 12.41
CA GLY A 139 4.69 1.81 11.41
C GLY A 139 4.56 0.74 10.33
N LEU A 140 3.34 0.42 9.90
CA LEU A 140 3.11 -0.47 8.76
C LEU A 140 2.65 0.36 7.56
N LEU A 141 3.36 0.25 6.43
CA LEU A 141 2.96 0.83 5.16
C LEU A 141 2.44 -0.30 4.27
N VAL A 142 1.20 -0.20 3.80
CA VAL A 142 0.61 -1.12 2.83
C VAL A 142 0.49 -0.40 1.49
N VAL A 143 1.12 -0.94 0.46
CA VAL A 143 1.14 -0.39 -0.90
C VAL A 143 0.26 -1.28 -1.78
N ALA A 144 -0.94 -0.80 -2.09
CA ALA A 144 -1.98 -1.57 -2.76
C ALA A 144 -2.92 -0.69 -3.61
N ASP A 145 -3.21 -1.15 -4.83
CA ASP A 145 -4.17 -0.56 -5.77
C ASP A 145 -5.49 -1.32 -5.80
N GLY A 146 -6.53 -0.63 -6.29
CA GLY A 146 -7.85 -1.17 -6.53
C GLY A 146 -8.08 -1.63 -7.97
N ALA A 147 -9.34 -1.64 -8.41
CA ALA A 147 -9.74 -2.12 -9.73
C ALA A 147 -9.31 -1.15 -10.83
N THR A 148 -9.00 -1.67 -12.03
CA THR A 148 -8.41 -0.89 -13.14
C THR A 148 -9.38 -0.60 -14.29
N ALA A 149 -10.68 -0.83 -14.07
CA ALA A 149 -11.75 -0.73 -15.07
C ALA A 149 -12.87 0.23 -14.64
N LEU A 150 -12.51 1.39 -14.09
CA LEU A 150 -13.44 2.35 -13.45
C LEU A 150 -13.77 3.59 -14.31
N SER A 151 -13.35 3.61 -15.57
CA SER A 151 -13.71 4.66 -16.53
C SER A 151 -13.65 4.14 -17.97
N PRO A 152 -14.26 4.83 -18.95
CA PRO A 152 -14.20 4.40 -20.35
C PRO A 152 -12.77 4.34 -20.91
N ALA A 153 -11.87 5.18 -20.41
CA ALA A 153 -10.46 5.22 -20.80
C ALA A 153 -9.54 4.44 -19.84
N ALA A 154 -10.12 3.64 -18.93
CA ALA A 154 -9.36 2.92 -17.92
C ALA A 154 -8.44 1.87 -18.55
N PRO A 155 -7.24 1.66 -17.98
CA PRO A 155 -6.27 0.71 -18.53
C PRO A 155 -6.78 -0.74 -18.55
N GLY A 156 -7.72 -1.10 -17.67
CA GLY A 156 -8.38 -2.40 -17.61
C GLY A 156 -9.43 -2.66 -18.71
N GLY A 157 -9.39 -1.92 -19.82
CA GLY A 157 -10.19 -2.18 -21.01
C GLY A 157 -11.60 -1.57 -21.02
N GLY A 158 -11.81 -0.48 -20.27
CA GLY A 158 -13.08 0.24 -20.22
C GLY A 158 -13.87 0.05 -18.91
N GLU A 159 -14.94 0.83 -18.77
CA GLU A 159 -15.71 0.90 -17.52
C GLU A 159 -16.60 -0.33 -17.33
N ARG A 160 -16.53 -0.93 -16.13
CA ARG A 160 -17.36 -2.08 -15.76
C ARG A 160 -18.05 -1.88 -14.42
N ALA A 161 -19.32 -2.26 -14.35
CA ALA A 161 -20.09 -2.22 -13.11
C ALA A 161 -19.54 -3.17 -12.04
N SER A 162 -18.97 -4.31 -12.45
CA SER A 162 -18.28 -5.27 -11.58
C SER A 162 -17.03 -4.67 -10.94
N ALA A 163 -16.19 -3.97 -11.71
CA ALA A 163 -15.04 -3.21 -11.20
C ALA A 163 -15.45 -2.23 -10.10
N TRP A 164 -16.50 -1.43 -10.35
CA TRP A 164 -17.03 -0.48 -9.37
C TRP A 164 -17.59 -1.16 -8.13
N ALA A 165 -18.24 -2.31 -8.28
CA ALA A 165 -18.75 -3.09 -7.16
C ALA A 165 -17.60 -3.62 -6.29
N LEU A 166 -16.52 -4.12 -6.90
CA LEU A 166 -15.33 -4.58 -6.20
C LEU A 166 -14.59 -3.42 -5.51
N GLN A 167 -14.40 -2.29 -6.20
CA GLN A 167 -13.74 -1.11 -5.63
C GLN A 167 -14.45 -0.59 -4.39
N ARG A 168 -15.79 -0.47 -4.45
CA ARG A 168 -16.58 -0.03 -3.30
C ARG A 168 -16.45 -0.97 -2.09
N ARG A 169 -16.24 -2.28 -2.31
CA ARG A 169 -15.99 -3.22 -1.21
C ARG A 169 -14.64 -2.93 -0.55
N ILE A 170 -13.60 -2.69 -1.33
CA ILE A 170 -12.27 -2.32 -0.83
C ILE A 170 -12.35 -1.02 -0.02
N ASP A 171 -12.96 0.02 -0.60
CA ASP A 171 -13.05 1.34 0.04
C ASP A 171 -13.85 1.28 1.33
N ALA A 172 -15.01 0.59 1.32
CA ALA A 172 -15.84 0.40 2.50
C ALA A 172 -15.10 -0.39 3.59
N ALA A 173 -14.37 -1.45 3.21
CA ALA A 173 -13.64 -2.27 4.16
C ALA A 173 -12.49 -1.49 4.82
N VAL A 174 -11.76 -0.67 4.07
CA VAL A 174 -10.71 0.21 4.62
C VAL A 174 -11.31 1.30 5.51
N ALA A 175 -12.43 1.90 5.11
CA ALA A 175 -13.11 2.92 5.90
C ALA A 175 -13.65 2.37 7.24
N ALA A 176 -14.16 1.13 7.23
CA ALA A 176 -14.74 0.47 8.39
C ALA A 176 -13.73 -0.32 9.25
N VAL A 177 -12.48 -0.46 8.79
CA VAL A 177 -11.50 -1.39 9.38
C VAL A 177 -12.05 -2.82 9.42
N ASP A 178 -12.56 -3.29 8.28
CA ASP A 178 -13.20 -4.60 8.14
C ASP A 178 -12.21 -5.66 7.59
N PRO A 179 -11.53 -6.43 8.46
CA PRO A 179 -10.63 -7.51 8.02
C PRO A 179 -11.38 -8.60 7.26
N ASP A 180 -12.65 -8.85 7.58
CA ASP A 180 -13.42 -9.90 6.93
C ASP A 180 -13.77 -9.50 5.48
N GLY A 181 -14.09 -8.23 5.25
CA GLY A 181 -14.31 -7.67 3.92
C GLY A 181 -13.07 -7.78 3.03
N LEU A 182 -11.88 -7.46 3.57
CA LEU A 182 -10.62 -7.55 2.84
C LEU A 182 -10.17 -9.00 2.62
N SER A 183 -10.35 -9.90 3.60
CA SER A 183 -9.98 -11.31 3.47
C SER A 183 -10.81 -12.04 2.42
N ARG A 184 -12.07 -11.64 2.22
CA ARG A 184 -13.02 -12.27 1.27
C ARG A 184 -12.99 -11.70 -0.15
N LEU A 185 -12.02 -10.85 -0.49
CA LEU A 185 -11.83 -10.39 -1.87
C LEU A 185 -11.64 -11.61 -2.81
N PRO A 186 -12.55 -11.85 -3.78
CA PRO A 186 -12.51 -13.07 -4.60
C PRO A 186 -11.34 -13.04 -5.57
N VAL A 187 -10.56 -14.12 -5.63
CA VAL A 187 -9.36 -14.21 -6.50
C VAL A 187 -9.71 -13.96 -7.96
N ASP A 188 -10.73 -14.65 -8.48
CA ASP A 188 -11.12 -14.55 -9.90
C ASP A 188 -11.71 -13.18 -10.25
N GLU A 189 -12.48 -12.56 -9.35
CA GLU A 189 -13.02 -11.21 -9.56
C GLU A 189 -11.91 -10.16 -9.52
N CYS A 190 -10.97 -10.27 -8.57
CA CYS A 190 -9.78 -9.42 -8.52
C CYS A 190 -8.94 -9.54 -9.79
N ALA A 191 -8.69 -10.76 -10.27
CA ALA A 191 -7.95 -10.97 -11.52
C ALA A 191 -8.70 -10.37 -12.72
N THR A 192 -10.01 -10.57 -12.80
CA THR A 192 -10.86 -10.05 -13.89
C THR A 192 -10.92 -8.52 -13.91
N GLU A 193 -10.98 -7.89 -12.75
CA GLU A 193 -11.11 -6.43 -12.60
C GLU A 193 -9.77 -5.71 -12.38
N GLY A 194 -8.65 -6.43 -12.45
CA GLY A 194 -7.29 -5.89 -12.40
C GLY A 194 -6.80 -5.45 -11.03
N VAL A 195 -7.35 -6.00 -9.94
CA VAL A 195 -6.84 -5.80 -8.58
C VAL A 195 -5.62 -6.69 -8.34
N GLU A 196 -4.50 -6.37 -9.00
CA GLU A 196 -3.26 -7.15 -8.93
C GLU A 196 -2.65 -7.18 -7.52
N THR A 197 -2.99 -6.21 -6.68
CA THR A 197 -2.48 -6.10 -5.31
C THR A 197 -3.36 -6.80 -4.26
N ARG A 198 -4.32 -7.65 -4.67
CA ARG A 198 -5.21 -8.43 -3.78
C ARG A 198 -4.46 -9.06 -2.60
N ALA A 199 -3.29 -9.67 -2.85
CA ALA A 199 -2.52 -10.32 -1.80
C ALA A 199 -2.12 -9.33 -0.68
N ALA A 200 -1.74 -8.09 -1.01
CA ALA A 200 -1.43 -7.07 -0.01
C ALA A 200 -2.66 -6.64 0.81
N TRP A 201 -3.84 -6.54 0.18
CA TRP A 201 -5.11 -6.31 0.89
C TRP A 201 -5.41 -7.43 1.89
N GLN A 202 -5.13 -8.68 1.54
CA GLN A 202 -5.37 -9.83 2.41
C GLN A 202 -4.30 -10.01 3.49
N VAL A 203 -3.07 -9.55 3.27
CA VAL A 203 -2.09 -9.37 4.35
C VAL A 203 -2.58 -8.33 5.35
N LEU A 204 -3.09 -7.17 4.88
CA LEU A 204 -3.69 -6.17 5.76
C LEU A 204 -4.87 -6.76 6.54
N ALA A 205 -5.71 -7.59 5.91
CA ALA A 205 -6.78 -8.30 6.61
C ALA A 205 -6.26 -9.16 7.76
N GLY A 206 -5.21 -9.95 7.52
CA GLY A 206 -4.56 -10.77 8.54
C GLY A 206 -4.00 -9.95 9.70
N VAL A 207 -3.33 -8.84 9.40
CA VAL A 207 -2.84 -7.87 10.40
C VAL A 207 -3.99 -7.35 11.26
N LEU A 208 -5.05 -6.81 10.62
CA LEU A 208 -6.18 -6.22 11.32
C LEU A 208 -6.97 -7.22 12.17
N SER A 209 -7.10 -8.46 11.71
CA SER A 209 -7.77 -9.53 12.47
C SER A 209 -7.01 -9.96 13.73
N SER A 210 -5.71 -9.68 13.78
CA SER A 210 -4.80 -10.09 14.85
C SER A 210 -4.46 -8.95 15.82
N LEU A 211 -5.03 -7.75 15.61
CA LEU A 211 -4.75 -6.55 16.39
C LEU A 211 -5.99 -6.08 17.16
N PRO A 212 -5.79 -5.26 18.21
CA PRO A 212 -6.88 -4.53 18.83
C PRO A 212 -7.63 -3.64 17.82
N PRO A 213 -8.89 -3.26 18.10
CA PRO A 213 -9.66 -2.37 17.24
C PRO A 213 -8.88 -1.11 16.87
N MET A 214 -8.96 -0.75 15.58
CA MET A 214 -8.35 0.46 15.04
C MET A 214 -9.44 1.42 14.55
N THR A 215 -9.09 2.70 14.43
CA THR A 215 -9.92 3.70 13.73
C THR A 215 -9.29 4.02 12.38
N SER A 216 -10.13 4.17 11.36
CA SER A 216 -9.70 4.58 10.02
C SER A 216 -9.90 6.07 9.82
N ARG A 217 -8.96 6.69 9.12
CA ARG A 217 -9.11 8.01 8.50
C ARG A 217 -8.79 7.87 7.03
N VAL A 218 -9.83 7.91 6.19
CA VAL A 218 -9.68 7.95 4.73
C VAL A 218 -9.27 9.37 4.31
N GLY A 219 -8.12 9.48 3.66
CA GLY A 219 -7.62 10.72 3.10
C GLY A 219 -7.97 10.90 1.62
N TYR A 220 -8.19 9.80 0.90
CA TYR A 220 -8.57 9.78 -0.50
C TYR A 220 -9.22 8.44 -0.87
N ALA A 221 -10.28 8.46 -1.68
CA ALA A 221 -10.90 7.27 -2.27
C ALA A 221 -11.59 7.69 -3.57
N ALA A 222 -10.95 7.46 -4.72
CA ALA A 222 -11.49 7.78 -6.05
C ALA A 222 -10.69 7.06 -7.15
N ALA A 223 -11.09 7.25 -8.41
CA ALA A 223 -10.47 6.61 -9.57
C ALA A 223 -10.12 7.60 -10.71
N PRO A 224 -9.21 8.56 -10.49
CA PRO A 224 -8.95 9.65 -11.43
C PRO A 224 -8.44 9.19 -12.80
N PHE A 225 -7.81 8.01 -12.88
CA PHE A 225 -7.29 7.43 -14.12
C PHE A 225 -7.97 6.10 -14.49
N GLY A 226 -9.19 5.89 -14.00
CA GLY A 226 -9.88 4.61 -14.14
C GLY A 226 -9.29 3.48 -13.29
N VAL A 227 -8.33 3.79 -12.41
CA VAL A 227 -7.76 2.88 -11.40
C VAL A 227 -8.18 3.34 -10.02
N GLY A 228 -8.69 2.43 -9.20
CA GLY A 228 -9.16 2.71 -7.86
C GLY A 228 -8.01 2.96 -6.90
N TYR A 229 -7.99 4.14 -6.30
CA TYR A 229 -6.97 4.56 -5.35
C TYR A 229 -7.61 4.87 -4.00
N THR A 230 -7.10 4.20 -2.97
CA THR A 230 -7.50 4.42 -1.58
C THR A 230 -6.28 4.75 -0.74
N VAL A 231 -6.35 5.91 -0.08
CA VAL A 231 -5.34 6.37 0.88
C VAL A 231 -6.00 6.49 2.23
N ALA A 232 -5.48 5.77 3.21
CA ALA A 232 -6.00 5.80 4.56
C ALA A 232 -4.89 5.69 5.59
N THR A 233 -5.17 6.16 6.80
CA THR A 233 -4.36 5.87 7.97
C THR A 233 -5.21 5.19 9.02
N LEU A 234 -4.71 4.10 9.59
CA LEU A 234 -5.36 3.33 10.65
C LEU A 234 -4.52 3.46 11.91
N GLN A 235 -5.14 3.81 13.03
CA GLN A 235 -4.45 3.92 14.32
C GLN A 235 -5.21 3.11 15.37
N PRO A 236 -4.53 2.51 16.35
CA PRO A 236 -5.20 1.85 17.47
C PRO A 236 -6.24 2.80 18.09
N VAL A 237 -7.41 2.27 18.44
CA VAL A 237 -8.34 3.03 19.27
C VAL A 237 -7.61 3.29 20.59
N GLY A 238 -7.29 4.54 20.89
CA GLY A 238 -6.67 4.88 22.15
C GLY A 238 -7.54 4.35 23.28
N THR A 239 -6.98 3.50 24.14
CA THR A 239 -7.53 3.37 25.49
C THR A 239 -7.42 4.75 26.12
N PRO A 240 -8.50 5.30 26.69
CA PRO A 240 -8.44 6.57 27.42
C PRO A 240 -7.38 6.55 28.53
#